data_AF-B2VLE5-F1
#
_entry.id   AF-B2VLE5-F1
#
_cell.length_a   1.000
_cell.length_b   1.000
_cell.length_c   1.000
_cell.angle_alpha   90.00
_cell.angle_beta   90.00
_cell.angle_gamma   90.00
#
_symmetry.space_group_name_H-M   'P 1'
#
loop_
_entity.id
_entity.type
_entity.pdbx_description
1 polymer ?
#
loop_
_entity_poly.entity_id
_entity_poly.type
_entity_poly.pdbx_seq_one_letter_code
_entity_poly.pdbx_strand_id
1 'polypeptide(L)'
;MSSSLEPQQQQKSQKQIDAKFTSYYLQRATQEFGEALDAVRSADDFKPDSSIAVLISALQQGTGMFSEEDKRAVICSEGAVRSSK
;
A
#
# COMPACT_ATOMS: atom_id res chain seq x y z
N MET A 1 29.64 -9.57 32.59
CA MET A 1 29.37 -8.35 31.79
C MET A 1 29.42 -8.73 30.33
N SER A 2 28.61 -8.05 29.51
CA SER A 2 28.41 -8.22 28.06
C SER A 2 27.09 -8.90 27.67
N SER A 3 25.99 -8.24 28.01
CA SER A 3 24.79 -8.28 27.17
C SER A 3 25.11 -7.52 25.90
N SER A 4 25.34 -8.26 24.80
CA SER A 4 25.45 -7.71 23.46
C SER A 4 24.09 -7.12 23.08
N LEU A 5 24.00 -5.78 23.13
CA LEU A 5 22.89 -5.03 22.55
C LEU A 5 23.09 -5.03 21.04
N GLU A 6 22.67 -6.11 20.39
CA GLU A 6 22.44 -6.09 18.94
C GLU A 6 21.29 -5.11 18.66
N PRO A 7 21.43 -4.22 17.65
CA PRO A 7 20.36 -3.31 17.29
C PRO A 7 19.23 -4.13 16.68
N GLN A 8 18.14 -4.28 17.44
CA GLN A 8 16.83 -4.70 16.98
C GLN A 8 16.29 -3.63 16.00
N GLN A 9 16.87 -3.52 14.80
CA GLN A 9 16.20 -2.89 13.66
C GLN A 9 15.12 -3.87 13.17
N GLN A 10 14.06 -3.94 13.97
CA GLN A 10 12.74 -4.52 13.75
C GLN A 10 12.57 -5.20 12.38
N GLN A 11 12.84 -6.51 12.31
CA GLN A 11 12.48 -7.36 11.18
C GLN A 11 10.94 -7.34 11.04
N LYS A 12 10.40 -6.39 10.26
CA LYS A 12 8.95 -6.37 9.97
C LYS A 12 8.60 -7.69 9.32
N SER A 13 7.61 -8.40 9.88
CA SER A 13 7.15 -9.65 9.28
C SER A 13 6.58 -9.37 7.89
N GLN A 14 6.66 -10.33 6.97
CA GLN A 14 6.16 -10.15 5.59
C GLN A 14 4.70 -9.66 5.57
N LYS A 15 3.86 -10.21 6.43
CA LYS A 15 2.47 -9.77 6.62
C LYS A 15 2.31 -8.28 6.99
N GLN A 16 3.25 -7.73 7.76
CA GLN A 16 3.26 -6.30 8.12
C GLN A 16 3.73 -5.44 6.94
N ILE A 17 4.67 -5.94 6.14
CA ILE A 17 5.11 -5.27 4.91
C ILE A 17 3.97 -5.23 3.90
N ASP A 18 3.27 -6.35 3.67
CA ASP A 18 2.12 -6.40 2.76
C ASP A 18 1.00 -5.47 3.19
N ALA A 19 0.67 -5.42 4.49
CA ALA A 19 -0.33 -4.49 5.01
C ALA A 19 0.07 -3.03 4.79
N LYS A 20 1.31 -2.65 5.12
CA LYS A 20 1.80 -1.27 4.91
C LYS A 20 1.90 -0.91 3.43
N PHE A 21 2.36 -1.84 2.60
CA PHE A 21 2.42 -1.66 1.15
C PHE A 21 1.04 -1.49 0.56
N THR A 22 0.05 -2.27 0.99
CA THR A 22 -1.33 -2.15 0.52
C THR A 22 -1.89 -0.76 0.83
N SER A 23 -1.71 -0.25 2.06
CA SER A 23 -2.13 1.11 2.40
C SER A 23 -1.41 2.18 1.58
N TYR A 24 -0.10 2.07 1.43
CA TYR A 24 0.70 2.99 0.61
C TYR A 24 0.26 2.98 -0.86
N TYR A 25 0.12 1.79 -1.44
CA TYR A 25 -0.31 1.58 -2.81
C TYR A 25 -1.70 2.15 -3.04
N LEU A 26 -2.67 1.86 -2.16
CA LEU A 26 -4.02 2.40 -2.29
C LEU A 26 -4.04 3.93 -2.23
N GLN A 27 -3.29 4.54 -1.32
CA GLN A 27 -3.21 6.00 -1.24
C GLN A 27 -2.69 6.59 -2.56
N ARG A 28 -1.58 6.07 -3.10
CA ARG A 28 -1.02 6.52 -4.38
C ARG A 28 -1.97 6.24 -5.53
N ALA A 29 -2.48 5.02 -5.65
CA ALA A 29 -3.39 4.62 -6.73
C ALA A 29 -4.64 5.51 -6.76
N THR A 30 -5.19 5.86 -5.59
CA THR A 30 -6.38 6.74 -5.53
C THR A 30 -6.06 8.19 -5.95
N GLN A 31 -4.82 8.65 -5.72
CA GLN A 31 -4.36 9.96 -6.19
C GLN A 31 -4.09 9.96 -7.71
N GLU A 32 -3.32 8.99 -8.18
CA GLU A 32 -2.93 8.88 -9.60
C GLU A 32 -4.13 8.54 -10.50
N PHE A 33 -5.09 7.75 -10.02
CA PHE A 33 -6.30 7.42 -10.77
C PHE A 33 -7.47 8.35 -10.49
N GLY A 34 -7.26 9.51 -9.84
CA GLY A 34 -8.36 10.40 -9.42
C GLY A 34 -9.37 10.71 -10.53
N GLU A 35 -8.90 11.10 -11.71
CA GLU A 35 -9.76 11.38 -12.87
C GLU A 35 -10.50 10.13 -13.37
N ALA A 36 -9.83 8.99 -13.42
CA ALA A 36 -10.44 7.73 -13.84
C ALA A 36 -11.48 7.23 -12.82
N LEU A 37 -11.23 7.41 -11.53
CA LEU A 37 -12.18 7.08 -10.47
C LEU A 37 -13.41 7.99 -10.51
N ASP A 38 -13.21 9.27 -10.82
CA ASP A 38 -14.32 10.21 -10.98
C ASP A 38 -15.16 9.90 -12.22
N ALA A 39 -14.53 9.50 -13.32
CA ALA A 39 -15.22 9.03 -14.53
C ALA A 39 -16.03 7.75 -14.26
N VAL A 40 -15.44 6.77 -13.56
CA VAL A 40 -16.13 5.53 -13.15
C VAL A 40 -17.32 5.84 -12.24
N ARG A 41 -17.15 6.78 -11.31
CA ARG A 41 -18.22 7.21 -10.39
C ARG A 41 -19.35 7.95 -11.11
N SER A 42 -19.02 8.68 -12.17
CA SER A 42 -19.98 9.47 -12.95
C SER A 42 -20.70 8.66 -14.04
N ALA A 43 -20.32 7.39 -14.24
CA ALA A 43 -20.97 6.53 -15.22
C ALA A 43 -22.42 6.17 -14.80
N ASP A 44 -23.32 6.10 -15.77
CA ASP A 44 -24.76 5.84 -15.55
C ASP A 44 -25.04 4.51 -14.84
N ASP A 45 -24.19 3.50 -15.05
CA ASP A 45 -24.30 2.17 -14.44
C ASP A 45 -23.63 2.05 -13.05
N PHE A 46 -23.05 3.13 -12.52
CA PHE A 46 -22.39 3.10 -11.22
C PHE A 46 -23.41 2.97 -10.08
N LYS A 47 -23.31 1.88 -9.30
CA LYS A 47 -24.20 1.61 -8.15
C LYS A 47 -23.39 1.74 -6.86
N PRO A 48 -23.50 2.86 -6.11
CA PRO A 48 -22.64 3.13 -4.96
C PRO A 48 -22.55 1.97 -3.95
N ASP A 49 -23.67 1.32 -3.64
CA ASP A 49 -23.73 0.24 -2.65
C ASP A 49 -22.96 -1.03 -3.06
N SER A 50 -22.82 -1.29 -4.36
CA SER A 50 -22.19 -2.53 -4.88
C SER A 50 -20.85 -2.27 -5.56
N SER A 51 -20.76 -1.18 -6.34
CA SER A 51 -19.59 -0.84 -7.14
C SER A 51 -18.40 -0.37 -6.29
N ILE A 52 -18.64 0.26 -5.12
CA ILE A 52 -17.55 0.70 -4.24
C ILE A 52 -16.75 -0.49 -3.69
N ALA A 53 -17.43 -1.54 -3.23
CA ALA A 53 -16.75 -2.73 -2.70
C ALA A 53 -15.93 -3.44 -3.79
N VAL A 54 -16.46 -3.49 -5.01
CA VAL A 54 -15.75 -4.04 -6.19
C VAL A 54 -14.54 -3.19 -6.53
N LEU A 55 -14.68 -1.86 -6.55
CA LEU A 55 -13.59 -0.93 -6.86
C LEU A 55 -12.44 -1.05 -5.84
N ILE A 56 -12.75 -1.06 -4.55
CA ILE A 56 -11.75 -1.24 -3.49
C ILE A 56 -11.04 -2.58 -3.65
N SER A 57 -11.78 -3.65 -3.92
CA SER A 57 -11.22 -4.99 -4.12
C SER A 57 -10.30 -5.04 -5.34
N ALA A 58 -10.68 -4.41 -6.45
CA ALA A 58 -9.87 -4.34 -7.67
C ALA A 58 -8.57 -3.55 -7.43
N LEU A 59 -8.65 -2.41 -6.75
CA LEU A 59 -7.47 -1.62 -6.40
C LEU A 59 -6.53 -2.39 -5.47
N GLN A 60 -7.06 -3.10 -4.47
CA GLN A 60 -6.25 -3.95 -3.59
C GLN A 60 -5.55 -5.09 -4.36
N GLN A 61 -6.23 -5.73 -5.30
CA GLN A 61 -5.66 -6.78 -6.15
C GLN A 61 -4.46 -6.29 -6.98
N GLY A 62 -4.41 -5.00 -7.34
CA GLY A 62 -3.26 -4.39 -8.02
C GLY A 62 -1.94 -4.54 -7.27
N THR A 63 -1.97 -4.70 -5.94
CA THR A 63 -0.75 -4.97 -5.15
C THR A 63 -0.09 -6.31 -5.47
N GLY A 64 -0.83 -7.24 -6.09
CA GLY A 64 -0.31 -8.53 -6.54
C GLY A 64 0.65 -8.43 -7.73
N MET A 65 0.73 -7.29 -8.40
CA MET A 65 1.69 -7.02 -9.48
C MET A 65 3.13 -6.85 -8.98
N PHE A 66 3.33 -6.71 -7.66
CA PHE A 66 4.64 -6.44 -7.06
C PHE A 66 5.14 -7.65 -6.29
N SER A 67 6.43 -7.97 -6.48
CA SER A 67 7.09 -9.02 -5.71
C SER A 67 7.23 -8.62 -4.24
N GLU A 68 7.42 -9.59 -3.35
CA GLU A 68 7.67 -9.29 -1.94
C GLU A 68 8.93 -8.43 -1.73
N GLU A 69 9.94 -8.59 -2.59
CA GLU A 69 11.18 -7.80 -2.58
C GLU A 69 10.91 -6.34 -2.94
N ASP A 70 10.11 -6.08 -3.98
CA ASP A 70 9.72 -4.72 -4.37
C ASP A 70 8.92 -4.04 -3.25
N LYS A 71 7.96 -4.78 -2.67
CA LYS A 71 7.16 -4.29 -1.54
C LYS A 71 8.04 -3.94 -0.34
N ARG A 72 9.02 -4.79 -0.03
CA ARG A 72 10.03 -4.54 1.02
C ARG A 72 10.87 -3.30 0.71
N ALA A 73 11.39 -3.18 -0.50
CA ALA A 73 12.21 -2.05 -0.92
C ALA A 73 11.46 -0.72 -0.75
N VAL A 74 10.20 -0.65 -1.21
CA VAL A 74 9.36 0.55 -1.07
C VAL A 74 9.11 0.88 0.40
N ILE A 75 8.69 -0.08 1.23
CA ILE A 75 8.33 0.18 2.63
C ILE A 75 9.53 0.45 3.54
N CYS A 76 10.67 -0.17 3.26
CA CYS A 76 11.92 0.11 3.99
C CYS A 76 12.55 1.43 3.55
N SER A 77 12.45 1.80 2.27
CA SER A 77 12.93 3.09 1.74
C SER A 77 12.07 4.27 2.21
N GLU A 78 10.73 4.17 2.17
CA GLU A 78 9.81 5.19 2.68
C GLU A 78 9.99 5.45 4.19
N GLY A 79 10.36 4.43 4.95
CA GLY A 79 10.69 4.57 6.38
C GLY A 79 11.98 5.35 6.62
N ALA A 80 12.94 5.27 5.70
CA ALA A 80 14.20 6.01 5.79
C ALA A 80 14.05 7.48 5.37
N VAL A 81 13.23 7.76 4.33
CA VAL A 81 13.02 9.14 3.85
C VAL A 81 12.22 9.98 4.86
N ARG A 82 11.24 9.41 5.55
CA ARG A 82 10.43 10.13 6.56
C ARG A 82 11.11 10.31 7.92
N SER A 83 12.23 9.64 8.19
CA SER A 83 12.99 9.80 9.44
C SER A 83 14.06 10.90 9.39
N SER A 84 14.17 11.62 8.26
CA SER A 84 15.05 12.79 8.10
C SER A 84 14.23 14.08 8.00
N LYS A 85 13.55 14.46 9.08
CA LYS A 85 13.07 15.84 9.28
C LYS A 85 12.96 16.17 10.75
#